data_AF-A0A925R489-F1
#
_entry.id   AF-A0A925R489-F1
#
_cell.length_a   1.000
_cell.length_b   1.000
_cell.length_c   1.000
_cell.angle_alpha   90.00
_cell.angle_beta   90.00
_cell.angle_gamma   90.00
#
_symmetry.space_group_name_H-M   'P 1'
#
loop_
_entity.id
_entity.type
_entity.pdbx_description
1 polymer ?
#
loop_
_entity_poly.entity_id
_entity_poly.type
_entity_poly.pdbx_seq_one_letter_code
_entity_poly.pdbx_strand_id
1 'polypeptide(L)'
;MSQPASTGDSKLVEIDLLGTKLDAARLFDLGFAGGLNIDQHTRSTLDTLLMNMSDTPAAQEIEKLEWTLRNGLPKDDAEKAIKMFHGYRAYLGDMKGELQRMGIPETPAAANAYFDQLALMQRRHFDDTTAAALFGQENQNARLVMQAALITQNEALSASEKKEQLDLLRTQLPEGKRDLIPATEPAKP
;
A
#
# COMPACT_ATOMS: atom_id res chain seq x y z
N MET A 1 48.62 -6.87 -2.35
CA MET A 1 48.57 -5.56 -3.05
C MET A 1 48.06 -5.83 -4.45
N SER A 2 47.03 -5.24 -5.02
CA SER A 2 45.86 -4.51 -4.54
C SER A 2 44.90 -4.63 -5.72
N GLN A 3 43.66 -5.05 -5.49
CA GLN A 3 42.62 -4.94 -6.52
C GLN A 3 42.32 -3.45 -6.76
N PRO A 4 42.11 -2.99 -8.01
CA PRO A 4 41.71 -1.62 -8.25
C PRO A 4 40.29 -1.41 -7.72
N ALA A 5 40.13 -0.34 -6.94
CA ALA A 5 38.85 0.17 -6.49
C ALA A 5 37.98 0.53 -7.70
N SER A 6 36.81 -0.09 -7.81
CA SER A 6 35.75 0.38 -8.70
C SER A 6 35.27 1.73 -8.18
N THR A 7 35.83 2.79 -8.75
CA THR A 7 35.49 4.18 -8.45
C THR A 7 34.52 4.61 -9.55
N GLY A 8 33.23 4.49 -9.27
CA GLY A 8 32.15 4.77 -10.21
C GLY A 8 30.93 5.28 -9.46
N ASP A 9 31.07 6.46 -8.86
CA ASP A 9 30.11 7.57 -8.85
C ASP A 9 28.66 7.22 -9.25
N SER A 10 27.98 6.38 -8.46
CA SER A 10 26.56 6.07 -8.70
C SER A 10 25.72 7.20 -8.13
N LYS A 11 25.61 8.27 -8.93
CA LYS A 11 24.84 9.48 -8.63
C LYS A 11 23.35 9.20 -8.42
N LEU A 12 22.85 8.07 -8.93
CA LEU A 12 21.45 7.66 -8.82
C LEU A 12 21.25 6.71 -7.62
N VAL A 13 20.03 6.72 -7.07
CA VAL A 13 19.55 5.69 -6.14
C VAL A 13 19.19 4.45 -6.97
N GLU A 14 20.00 3.41 -6.82
CA GLU A 14 19.72 2.09 -7.38
C GLU A 14 18.94 1.25 -6.36
N ILE A 15 17.85 0.66 -6.81
CA ILE A 15 17.03 -0.30 -6.08
C ILE A 15 17.36 -1.68 -6.62
N ASP A 16 17.72 -2.62 -5.74
CA ASP A 16 17.93 -4.01 -6.12
C ASP A 16 16.59 -4.76 -6.08
N LEU A 17 16.09 -5.10 -7.27
CA LEU A 17 14.92 -5.94 -7.44
C LEU A 17 15.37 -7.27 -8.02
N LEU A 18 15.42 -8.30 -7.16
CA LEU A 18 15.72 -9.68 -7.53
C LEU A 18 17.06 -9.83 -8.28
N GLY A 19 18.09 -9.09 -7.87
CA GLY A 19 19.42 -9.06 -8.49
C GLY A 19 19.54 -8.08 -9.66
N THR A 20 18.51 -7.27 -9.93
CA THR A 20 18.52 -6.24 -10.97
C THR A 20 18.57 -4.86 -10.33
N LYS A 21 19.59 -4.08 -10.68
CA LYS A 21 19.73 -2.68 -10.25
C LYS A 21 18.89 -1.78 -11.15
N LEU A 22 17.85 -1.19 -10.57
CA LEU A 22 16.95 -0.26 -11.25
C LEU A 22 17.07 1.13 -10.63
N ASP A 23 17.05 2.15 -11.48
CA ASP A 23 16.90 3.53 -11.02
C ASP A 23 15.52 3.70 -10.36
N ALA A 24 15.48 4.27 -9.16
CA ALA A 24 14.24 4.58 -8.43
C ALA A 24 13.18 5.28 -9.29
N ALA A 25 13.57 6.16 -10.21
CA ALA A 25 12.63 6.85 -11.09
C ALA A 25 11.89 5.90 -12.05
N ARG A 26 12.52 4.80 -12.45
CA ARG A 26 11.93 3.80 -13.38
C ARG A 26 10.88 2.92 -12.72
N LEU A 27 10.72 3.00 -11.40
CA LEU A 27 9.67 2.29 -10.68
C LEU A 27 8.31 3.00 -10.78
N PHE A 28 8.31 4.27 -11.22
CA PHE A 28 7.10 5.05 -11.39
C PHE A 28 6.57 4.93 -12.82
N ASP A 29 5.27 4.67 -12.93
CA ASP A 29 4.58 4.59 -14.21
C ASP A 29 4.12 5.97 -14.67
N LEU A 30 4.35 6.26 -15.96
CA LEU A 30 3.86 7.47 -16.61
C LEU A 30 2.70 7.12 -17.55
N GLY A 31 1.64 7.92 -17.52
CA GLY A 31 0.49 7.79 -18.39
C GLY A 31 0.80 8.15 -19.84
N PHE A 32 -0.05 7.69 -20.77
CA PHE A 32 0.14 7.85 -22.22
C PHE A 32 0.23 9.33 -22.68
N ALA A 33 -0.37 10.26 -21.94
CA ALA A 33 -0.33 11.69 -22.22
C ALA A 33 0.85 12.42 -21.55
N GLY A 34 1.75 11.69 -20.88
CA GLY A 34 2.64 12.24 -19.86
C GLY A 34 1.88 12.46 -18.54
N GLY A 35 2.59 12.48 -17.43
CA GLY A 35 2.01 12.54 -16.10
C GLY A 35 2.17 11.24 -15.32
N LEU A 36 2.47 11.37 -14.04
CA LEU A 36 2.57 10.24 -13.11
C LEU A 36 1.22 9.54 -12.96
N ASN A 37 1.17 8.23 -13.22
CA ASN A 37 0.02 7.41 -12.84
C ASN A 37 0.04 7.24 -11.33
N ILE A 38 -1.07 7.61 -10.68
CA ILE A 38 -1.26 7.49 -9.23
C ILE A 38 -2.29 6.39 -9.00
N ASP A 39 -1.84 5.26 -8.46
CA ASP A 39 -2.66 4.08 -8.17
C ASP A 39 -1.99 3.16 -7.12
N GLN A 40 -2.46 1.90 -7.03
CA GLN A 40 -1.88 0.89 -6.13
C GLN A 40 -0.42 0.53 -6.47
N HIS A 41 -0.01 0.62 -7.73
CA HIS A 41 1.38 0.39 -8.13
C HIS A 41 2.27 1.51 -7.61
N THR A 42 1.82 2.77 -7.71
CA THR A 42 2.53 3.90 -7.08
C THR A 42 2.79 3.68 -5.61
N ARG A 43 1.79 3.18 -4.85
CA ARG A 43 1.96 2.84 -3.44
C ARG A 43 3.01 1.75 -3.25
N SER A 44 2.96 0.68 -4.03
CA SER A 44 3.93 -0.43 -3.98
C SER A 44 5.36 0.06 -4.30
N THR A 45 5.50 1.01 -5.22
CA THR A 45 6.76 1.69 -5.51
C THR A 45 7.26 2.49 -4.30
N LEU A 46 6.39 3.26 -3.64
CA LEU A 46 6.75 3.99 -2.42
C LEU A 46 7.18 3.04 -1.29
N ASP A 47 6.47 1.92 -1.09
CA ASP A 47 6.84 0.86 -0.16
C ASP A 47 8.25 0.32 -0.49
N THR A 48 8.50 0.00 -1.76
CA THR A 48 9.78 -0.53 -2.23
C THR A 48 10.93 0.46 -1.97
N LEU A 49 10.73 1.74 -2.27
CA LEU A 49 11.74 2.77 -2.01
C LEU A 49 12.10 2.82 -0.52
N LEU A 50 11.11 2.77 0.37
CA LEU A 50 11.34 2.81 1.81
C LEU A 50 11.99 1.53 2.36
N MET A 51 11.64 0.37 1.84
CA MET A 51 12.27 -0.90 2.23
C MET A 51 13.75 -0.99 1.83
N ASN A 52 14.16 -0.23 0.81
CA ASN A 52 15.55 -0.15 0.36
C ASN A 52 16.34 0.97 1.04
N MET A 53 15.69 1.74 1.91
CA MET A 53 16.33 2.75 2.73
C MET A 53 16.66 2.21 4.12
N SER A 54 17.53 2.92 4.84
CA SER A 54 17.70 2.67 6.26
C SER A 54 16.42 3.03 7.05
N ASP A 55 16.19 2.37 8.20
CA ASP A 55 15.00 2.60 9.05
C ASP A 55 14.82 4.08 9.46
N THR A 56 15.94 4.82 9.56
CA THR A 56 15.97 6.25 9.82
C THR A 56 16.89 6.91 8.80
N PRO A 57 16.40 7.15 7.57
CA PRO A 57 17.26 7.61 6.49
C PRO A 57 17.77 9.01 6.79
N ALA A 58 19.08 9.18 6.63
CA ALA A 58 19.74 10.46 6.81
C ALA A 58 19.26 11.46 5.74
N ALA A 59 19.39 12.76 6.03
CA ALA A 59 19.01 13.80 5.08
C ALA A 59 19.68 13.62 3.70
N GLN A 60 20.94 13.18 3.68
CA GLN A 60 21.68 12.94 2.45
C GLN A 60 21.10 11.79 1.61
N GLU A 61 20.56 10.75 2.25
CA GLU A 61 19.93 9.62 1.57
C GLU A 61 18.63 10.06 0.89
N ILE A 62 17.84 10.89 1.59
CA ILE A 62 16.62 11.49 1.05
C ILE A 62 16.96 12.44 -0.11
N GLU A 63 17.93 13.34 0.06
CA GLU A 63 18.37 14.26 -1.00
C GLU A 63 18.84 13.50 -2.25
N LYS A 64 19.54 12.37 -2.07
CA LYS A 64 19.97 11.51 -3.18
C LYS A 64 18.77 10.91 -3.92
N LEU A 65 17.75 10.44 -3.21
CA LEU A 65 16.51 9.96 -3.84
C LEU A 65 15.84 11.09 -4.61
N GLU A 66 15.65 12.25 -4.00
CA GLU A 66 14.98 13.36 -4.68
C GLU A 66 15.75 13.80 -5.93
N TRP A 67 17.08 13.85 -5.85
CA TRP A 67 17.92 14.13 -7.02
C TRP A 67 17.69 13.08 -8.11
N THR A 68 17.63 11.81 -7.75
CA THR A 68 17.36 10.71 -8.68
C THR A 68 16.00 10.89 -9.37
N LEU A 69 14.94 11.19 -8.61
CA LEU A 69 13.60 11.44 -9.16
C LEU A 69 13.58 12.66 -10.10
N ARG A 70 14.24 13.77 -9.72
CA ARG A 70 14.34 14.97 -10.57
C ARG A 70 15.10 14.75 -11.88
N ASN A 71 16.04 13.80 -11.91
CA ASN A 71 16.81 13.49 -13.12
C ASN A 71 16.17 12.38 -13.97
N GLY A 72 15.31 11.54 -13.37
CA GLY A 72 14.69 10.40 -14.05
C GLY A 72 13.24 10.61 -14.49
N LEU A 73 12.55 11.63 -13.96
CA LEU A 73 11.14 11.93 -14.29
C LEU A 73 10.98 13.32 -14.92
N PRO A 74 9.89 13.56 -15.69
CA PRO A 74 9.48 14.91 -16.07
C PRO A 74 9.32 15.80 -14.83
N LYS A 75 9.68 17.09 -14.94
CA LYS A 75 9.78 18.02 -13.80
C LYS A 75 8.56 17.97 -12.87
N ASP A 76 7.36 18.09 -13.42
CA ASP A 76 6.13 18.14 -12.61
C ASP A 76 5.81 16.78 -11.96
N ASP A 77 6.21 15.68 -12.60
CA ASP A 77 6.02 14.32 -12.09
C ASP A 77 7.05 13.96 -11.02
N ALA A 78 8.30 14.45 -11.17
CA ALA A 78 9.32 14.35 -10.14
C ALA A 78 8.88 15.02 -8.84
N GLU A 79 8.37 16.26 -8.91
CA GLU A 79 7.91 16.98 -7.72
C GLU A 79 6.68 16.31 -7.09
N LYS A 80 5.76 15.74 -7.89
CA LYS A 80 4.66 14.92 -7.37
C LYS A 80 5.16 13.66 -6.67
N ALA A 81 6.09 12.91 -7.29
CA ALA A 81 6.66 11.69 -6.71
C ALA A 81 7.38 11.98 -5.39
N ILE A 82 8.17 13.06 -5.34
CA ILE A 82 8.86 13.53 -4.13
C ILE A 82 7.85 13.90 -3.04
N LYS A 83 6.82 14.67 -3.37
CA LYS A 83 5.77 15.03 -2.41
C LYS A 83 5.06 13.79 -1.86
N MET A 84 4.74 12.81 -2.72
CA MET A 84 4.12 11.56 -2.30
C MET A 84 5.05 10.73 -1.41
N PHE A 85 6.34 10.66 -1.72
CA PHE A 85 7.34 9.98 -0.88
C PHE A 85 7.38 10.55 0.54
N HIS A 86 7.46 11.88 0.67
CA HIS A 86 7.41 12.53 1.99
C HIS A 86 6.09 12.30 2.72
N GLY A 87 4.97 12.45 2.01
CA GLY A 87 3.63 12.19 2.57
C GLY A 87 3.47 10.74 3.05
N TYR A 88 3.99 9.78 2.30
CA TYR A 88 3.92 8.35 2.63
C TYR A 88 4.77 7.99 3.84
N ARG A 89 5.97 8.57 3.97
CA ARG A 89 6.79 8.42 5.18
C ARG A 89 6.11 8.97 6.42
N ALA A 90 5.54 10.18 6.32
CA ALA A 90 4.79 10.78 7.43
C ALA A 90 3.59 9.90 7.81
N TYR A 91 2.84 9.42 6.82
CA TYR A 91 1.73 8.49 7.01
C TYR A 91 2.15 7.23 7.76
N LEU A 92 3.25 6.57 7.38
CA LEU A 92 3.73 5.36 8.08
C LEU A 92 4.17 5.65 9.52
N GLY A 93 4.75 6.84 9.75
CA GLY A 93 5.14 7.31 11.09
C GLY A 93 3.93 7.43 12.02
N ASP A 94 2.84 8.04 11.54
CA ASP A 94 1.60 8.21 12.31
C ASP A 94 0.83 6.89 12.45
N MET A 95 0.83 6.06 11.39
CA MET A 95 0.09 4.80 11.33
C MET A 95 0.45 3.85 12.47
N LYS A 96 1.73 3.69 12.80
CA LYS A 96 2.16 2.73 13.83
C LYS A 96 1.51 3.02 15.20
N GLY A 97 1.45 4.29 15.59
CA GLY A 97 0.82 4.71 16.85
C GLY A 97 -0.70 4.63 16.78
N GLU A 98 -1.30 4.98 15.64
CA GLU A 98 -2.74 4.98 15.47
C GLU A 98 -3.31 3.56 15.47
N LEU A 99 -2.70 2.62 14.74
CA LEU A 99 -3.14 1.22 14.68
C LEU A 99 -3.14 0.56 16.07
N GLN A 100 -2.13 0.87 16.90
CA GLN A 100 -2.07 0.37 18.27
C GLN A 100 -3.20 0.93 19.16
N ARG A 101 -3.62 2.18 18.95
CA ARG A 101 -4.72 2.78 19.70
C ARG A 101 -6.08 2.26 19.25
N MET A 102 -6.25 2.01 17.95
CA MET A 102 -7.52 1.50 17.41
C MET A 102 -7.79 0.04 17.81
N GLY A 103 -6.75 -0.78 17.98
CA GLY A 103 -6.89 -2.19 18.32
C GLY A 103 -7.45 -3.05 17.18
N ILE A 104 -7.70 -4.34 17.46
CA ILE A 104 -8.29 -5.27 16.50
C ILE A 104 -9.82 -5.21 16.64
N PRO A 105 -10.58 -4.99 15.55
CA PRO A 105 -12.03 -4.97 15.63
C PRO A 105 -12.64 -6.34 15.93
N GLU A 106 -13.56 -6.40 16.89
CA GLU A 106 -14.25 -7.63 17.31
C GLU A 106 -15.68 -7.76 16.76
N THR A 107 -16.20 -6.69 16.13
CA THR A 107 -17.56 -6.68 15.57
C THR A 107 -17.58 -6.05 14.18
N PRO A 108 -18.57 -6.37 13.33
CA PRO A 108 -18.67 -5.77 12.00
C PRO A 108 -18.77 -4.24 12.03
N ALA A 109 -19.48 -3.69 13.03
CA ALA A 109 -19.58 -2.24 13.23
C ALA A 109 -18.22 -1.62 13.59
N ALA A 110 -17.47 -2.25 14.51
CA ALA A 110 -16.13 -1.81 14.86
C ALA A 110 -15.16 -1.91 13.66
N ALA A 111 -15.28 -2.95 12.83
CA ALA A 111 -14.47 -3.09 11.62
C ALA A 111 -14.74 -1.94 10.64
N ASN A 112 -16.00 -1.56 10.44
CA ASN A 112 -16.32 -0.41 9.60
C ASN A 112 -15.71 0.89 10.15
N ALA A 113 -15.88 1.15 11.45
CA ALA A 113 -15.31 2.33 12.10
C ALA A 113 -13.77 2.36 12.00
N TYR A 114 -13.12 1.21 12.14
CA TYR A 114 -11.67 1.06 11.97
C TYR A 114 -11.21 1.50 10.58
N PHE A 115 -11.86 1.03 9.52
CA PHE A 115 -11.49 1.41 8.16
C PHE A 115 -11.86 2.86 7.82
N ASP A 116 -12.90 3.41 8.45
CA ASP A 116 -13.25 4.84 8.30
C ASP A 116 -12.17 5.72 8.95
N GLN A 117 -11.66 5.35 10.13
CA GLN A 117 -10.53 6.02 10.76
C GLN A 117 -9.24 5.91 9.95
N LEU A 118 -8.97 4.73 9.39
CA LEU A 118 -7.81 4.52 8.51
C LEU A 118 -7.88 5.44 7.28
N ALA A 119 -9.05 5.56 6.65
CA ALA A 119 -9.26 6.46 5.52
C ALA A 119 -9.10 7.93 5.90
N LEU A 120 -9.58 8.34 7.08
CA LEU A 120 -9.37 9.69 7.60
C LEU A 120 -7.89 9.99 7.81
N MET A 121 -7.13 9.06 8.38
CA MET A 121 -5.69 9.21 8.55
C MET A 121 -4.98 9.37 7.21
N GLN A 122 -5.31 8.54 6.21
CA GLN A 122 -4.75 8.66 4.85
C GLN A 122 -5.01 10.06 4.26
N ARG A 123 -6.21 10.61 4.44
CA ARG A 123 -6.58 11.96 3.98
C ARG A 123 -5.87 13.11 4.71
N ARG A 124 -5.19 12.86 5.83
CA ARG A 124 -4.36 13.88 6.50
C ARG A 124 -3.01 14.07 5.80
N HIS A 125 -2.54 13.06 5.08
CA HIS A 125 -1.25 13.08 4.37
C HIS A 125 -1.42 13.26 2.86
N PHE A 126 -2.59 12.93 2.33
CA PHE A 126 -2.90 12.98 0.90
C PHE A 126 -4.24 13.69 0.70
N ASP A 127 -4.43 14.35 -0.46
CA ASP A 127 -5.76 14.81 -0.84
C ASP A 127 -6.70 13.62 -1.10
N ASP A 128 -8.01 13.87 -1.14
CA ASP A 128 -9.03 12.83 -1.26
C ASP A 128 -8.83 11.96 -2.51
N THR A 129 -8.44 12.55 -3.63
CA THR A 129 -8.23 11.85 -4.90
C THR A 129 -7.01 10.93 -4.81
N THR A 130 -5.89 11.42 -4.30
CA THR A 130 -4.65 10.67 -4.13
C THR A 130 -4.83 9.56 -3.10
N ALA A 131 -5.48 9.84 -1.97
CA ALA A 131 -5.79 8.82 -0.97
C ALA A 131 -6.67 7.70 -1.54
N ALA A 132 -7.71 8.05 -2.30
CA ALA A 132 -8.57 7.05 -2.94
C ALA A 132 -7.80 6.19 -3.96
N ALA A 133 -6.92 6.80 -4.74
CA ALA A 133 -6.12 6.09 -5.74
C ALA A 133 -5.08 5.13 -5.12
N LEU A 134 -4.38 5.57 -4.06
CA LEU A 134 -3.34 4.76 -3.41
C LEU A 134 -3.91 3.64 -2.52
N PHE A 135 -5.05 3.87 -1.86
CA PHE A 135 -5.54 3.01 -0.77
C PHE A 135 -6.94 2.46 -0.97
N GLY A 136 -7.79 3.09 -1.79
CA GLY A 136 -9.24 2.85 -1.81
C GLY A 136 -9.59 1.38 -2.05
N GLN A 137 -9.06 0.81 -3.12
CA GLN A 137 -9.35 -0.58 -3.48
C GLN A 137 -8.86 -1.57 -2.42
N GLU A 138 -7.66 -1.37 -1.88
CA GLU A 138 -7.08 -2.28 -0.90
C GLU A 138 -7.81 -2.18 0.44
N ASN A 139 -8.16 -0.98 0.89
CA ASN A 139 -8.99 -0.78 2.07
C ASN A 139 -10.37 -1.44 1.93
N GLN A 140 -10.99 -1.34 0.75
CA GLN A 140 -12.27 -1.99 0.48
C GLN A 140 -12.14 -3.52 0.56
N ASN A 141 -11.12 -4.09 -0.07
CA ASN A 141 -10.89 -5.54 -0.03
C ASN A 141 -10.60 -6.02 1.40
N ALA A 142 -9.73 -5.31 2.13
CA ALA A 142 -9.40 -5.63 3.51
C ALA A 142 -10.61 -5.54 4.44
N ARG A 143 -11.51 -4.56 4.21
CA ARG A 143 -12.79 -4.45 4.92
C ARG A 143 -13.66 -5.68 4.71
N LEU A 144 -13.81 -6.15 3.47
CA LEU A 144 -14.61 -7.34 3.16
C LEU A 144 -14.02 -8.60 3.79
N VAL A 145 -12.70 -8.77 3.74
CA VAL A 145 -12.00 -9.92 4.36
C VAL A 145 -12.17 -9.91 5.88
N MET A 146 -12.06 -8.75 6.53
CA MET A 146 -12.27 -8.63 7.97
C MET A 146 -13.73 -8.95 8.36
N GLN A 147 -14.71 -8.48 7.58
CA GLN A 147 -16.12 -8.82 7.80
C GLN A 147 -16.36 -10.33 7.67
N ALA A 148 -15.75 -10.98 6.68
CA ALA A 148 -15.83 -12.43 6.52
C ALA A 148 -15.24 -13.20 7.72
N ALA A 149 -14.11 -12.73 8.25
CA ALA A 149 -13.50 -13.32 9.45
C ALA A 149 -14.44 -13.23 10.67
N LEU A 150 -15.11 -12.09 10.84
CA LEU A 150 -16.07 -11.87 11.93
C LEU A 150 -17.34 -12.73 11.78
N ILE A 151 -17.86 -12.88 10.56
CA ILE A 151 -19.00 -13.78 10.28
C ILE A 151 -18.64 -15.22 10.60
N THR A 152 -17.43 -15.65 10.21
CA THR A 152 -16.96 -17.01 10.46
C THR A 152 -16.91 -17.31 11.95
N GLN A 153 -16.45 -16.35 12.77
CA GLN A 153 -16.33 -16.48 14.22
C GLN A 153 -17.66 -16.31 14.97
N ASN A 154 -18.71 -15.79 14.33
CA ASN A 154 -19.98 -15.52 15.01
C ASN A 154 -20.74 -16.81 15.32
N GLU A 155 -20.76 -17.24 16.58
CA GLU A 155 -21.46 -18.47 17.01
C GLU A 155 -22.99 -18.36 16.97
N ALA A 156 -23.54 -17.15 16.91
CA ALA A 156 -24.98 -16.94 16.83
C ALA A 156 -25.56 -17.24 15.44
N LEU A 157 -24.72 -17.30 14.40
CA LEU A 157 -25.13 -17.63 13.04
C LEU A 157 -25.07 -19.14 12.81
N SER A 158 -26.15 -19.68 12.23
CA SER A 158 -26.15 -21.04 11.69
C SER A 158 -25.17 -21.17 10.52
N ALA A 159 -24.78 -22.41 10.19
CA ALA A 159 -23.91 -22.67 9.05
C ALA A 159 -24.49 -22.16 7.72
N SER A 160 -25.82 -22.22 7.55
CA SER A 160 -26.50 -21.71 6.36
C SER A 160 -26.43 -20.18 6.27
N GLU A 161 -26.67 -19.48 7.39
CA GLU A 161 -26.59 -18.01 7.43
C GLU A 161 -25.16 -17.52 7.21
N LYS A 162 -24.17 -18.19 7.80
CA LYS A 162 -22.76 -17.89 7.54
C LYS A 162 -22.44 -18.03 6.06
N LYS A 163 -22.86 -19.12 5.44
CA LYS A 163 -22.62 -19.37 4.01
C LYS A 163 -23.23 -18.27 3.14
N GLU A 164 -24.49 -17.93 3.36
CA GLU A 164 -25.18 -16.89 2.58
C GLU A 164 -24.45 -15.53 2.69
N GLN A 165 -24.07 -15.13 3.91
CA GLN A 165 -23.37 -13.87 4.11
C GLN A 165 -21.96 -13.87 3.50
N LEU A 166 -21.21 -14.97 3.63
CA LEU A 166 -19.88 -15.10 3.03
C LEU A 166 -19.95 -15.10 1.50
N ASP A 167 -20.93 -15.78 0.90
CA ASP A 167 -21.14 -15.80 -0.54
C ASP A 167 -21.48 -14.38 -1.05
N LEU A 168 -22.30 -13.61 -0.33
CA LEU A 168 -22.57 -12.20 -0.65
C LEU A 168 -21.31 -11.35 -0.63
N LEU A 169 -20.44 -11.50 0.39
CA LEU A 169 -19.18 -10.75 0.45
C LEU A 169 -18.22 -11.15 -0.69
N ARG A 170 -18.17 -12.43 -1.07
CA ARG A 170 -17.35 -12.90 -2.21
C ARG A 170 -17.75 -12.22 -3.52
N THR A 171 -19.03 -11.94 -3.75
CA THR A 171 -19.47 -11.27 -4.98
C THR A 171 -19.00 -9.83 -5.12
N GLN A 172 -18.65 -9.18 -3.99
CA GLN A 172 -18.16 -7.79 -3.96
C GLN A 172 -16.65 -7.69 -4.22
N LEU A 173 -15.92 -8.81 -4.14
CA LEU A 173 -14.49 -8.85 -4.46
C LEU A 173 -14.25 -9.01 -5.97
N PRO A 174 -13.17 -8.40 -6.51
CA PRO A 174 -12.69 -8.71 -7.86
C PRO A 174 -12.47 -10.21 -8.06
N GLU A 175 -12.64 -10.72 -9.28
CA GLU A 175 -12.62 -12.17 -9.56
C GLU A 175 -11.37 -12.87 -9.02
N GLY A 176 -10.18 -12.31 -9.26
CA GLY A 176 -8.91 -12.86 -8.79
C GLY A 176 -8.67 -12.76 -7.27
N LYS A 177 -9.57 -12.12 -6.51
CA LYS A 177 -9.49 -11.96 -5.05
C LYS A 177 -10.60 -12.70 -4.30
N ARG A 178 -11.54 -13.37 -4.99
CA ARG A 178 -12.68 -14.05 -4.35
C ARG A 178 -12.28 -15.12 -3.35
N ASP A 179 -11.11 -15.73 -3.53
CA ASP A 179 -10.60 -16.79 -2.64
C ASP A 179 -10.00 -16.26 -1.33
N LEU A 180 -9.89 -14.93 -1.17
CA LEU A 180 -9.55 -14.32 0.13
C LEU A 180 -10.65 -14.55 1.18
N ILE A 181 -11.88 -14.83 0.75
CA ILE A 181 -12.99 -15.22 1.63
C ILE A 181 -13.27 -16.71 1.38
N PRO A 182 -13.19 -17.59 2.38
CA PRO A 182 -13.34 -19.04 2.16
C PRO A 182 -14.70 -19.39 1.55
N ALA A 183 -14.69 -20.32 0.59
CA ALA A 183 -15.94 -20.92 0.11
C ALA A 183 -16.42 -21.90 1.18
N THR A 184 -17.57 -21.63 1.79
CA THR A 184 -18.21 -22.62 2.64
C THR A 184 -18.91 -23.64 1.74
N GLU A 185 -18.35 -24.86 1.69
CA GLU A 185 -18.99 -26.02 1.08
C GLU A 185 -20.35 -26.28 1.75
N PRO A 186 -21.37 -26.74 1.00
CA PRO A 186 -22.60 -27.19 1.62
C PRO A 186 -22.26 -28.35 2.57
N ALA A 187 -22.82 -28.31 3.78
CA ALA A 187 -22.76 -29.44 4.69
C ALA A 187 -23.23 -30.70 3.93
N LYS A 188 -22.39 -31.74 3.89
CA LYS A 188 -22.82 -33.04 3.36
C LYS A 188 -24.07 -33.47 4.13
N PRO A 189 -25.14 -33.88 3.42
CA PRO A 189 -26.39 -34.30 4.04
C PRO A 189 -26.20 -35.54 4.94
#